data_AF-A0A7K0CCR3-F1
#
_entry.id   AF-A0A7K0CCR3-F1
#
_cell.length_a   1.000
_cell.length_b   1.000
_cell.length_c   1.000
_cell.angle_alpha   90.00
_cell.angle_beta   90.00
_cell.angle_gamma   90.00
#
_symmetry.space_group_name_H-M   'P 1'
#
loop_
_entity.id
_entity.type
_entity.pdbx_description
1 polymer ?
#
loop_
_entity_poly.entity_id
_entity_poly.type
_entity_poly.pdbx_seq_one_letter_code
_entity_poly.pdbx_strand_id
1 'polypeptide(L)'
;MPPLEHERYCAEIIEQTRLLRESVHGADLSVRVPTCPDWTLRDLAVHVGGSHRWAAETVRLRADQEVADEDVPGFFGPAADAGLDAWLGEGADLLAPPCGRPAPTRRCGPGPPRGTPVSGPAG
;
A
#
# COMPACT_ATOMS: atom_id res chain seq x y z
N MET A 1 -4.87 5.50 -22.36
CA MET A 1 -4.37 4.24 -21.76
C MET A 1 -5.54 3.59 -21.06
N PRO A 2 -6.12 2.49 -21.59
CA PRO A 2 -7.12 1.73 -20.84
C PRO A 2 -6.48 1.12 -19.57
N PRO A 3 -7.22 1.01 -18.46
CA PRO A 3 -6.72 0.42 -17.22
C PRO A 3 -6.36 -1.06 -17.45
N LEU A 4 -5.34 -1.54 -16.74
CA LEU A 4 -5.02 -2.97 -16.72
C LEU A 4 -6.02 -3.70 -15.80
N GLU A 5 -6.14 -5.01 -15.97
CA GLU A 5 -6.90 -5.84 -15.04
C GLU A 5 -6.25 -5.82 -13.64
N HIS A 6 -7.08 -5.90 -12.60
CA HIS A 6 -6.63 -5.81 -11.20
C HIS A 6 -5.54 -6.85 -10.88
N GLU A 7 -5.72 -8.08 -11.33
CA GLU A 7 -4.77 -9.17 -11.13
C GLU A 7 -3.40 -8.85 -11.74
N ARG A 8 -3.38 -8.10 -12.86
CA ARG A 8 -2.14 -7.66 -13.48
C ARG A 8 -1.41 -6.65 -12.61
N TYR A 9 -2.10 -5.71 -12.00
CA TYR A 9 -1.48 -4.77 -11.05
C TYR A 9 -0.93 -5.50 -9.83
N CYS A 10 -1.68 -6.42 -9.24
CA CYS A 10 -1.22 -7.22 -8.11
C CYS A 10 0.03 -8.02 -8.45
N ALA A 11 0.03 -8.72 -9.59
CA ALA A 11 1.18 -9.50 -10.03
C ALA A 11 2.42 -8.61 -10.24
N GLU A 12 2.24 -7.40 -10.78
CA GLU A 12 3.34 -6.46 -10.99
C GLU A 12 3.90 -5.91 -9.68
N ILE A 13 3.06 -5.62 -8.68
CA ILE A 13 3.53 -5.20 -7.34
C ILE A 13 4.42 -6.27 -6.72
N ILE A 14 4.00 -7.54 -6.78
CA ILE A 14 4.79 -8.66 -6.27
C ILE A 14 6.12 -8.77 -7.03
N GLU A 15 6.08 -8.75 -8.36
CA GLU A 15 7.29 -8.94 -9.19
C GLU A 15 8.28 -7.77 -9.03
N GLN A 16 7.82 -6.52 -9.06
CA GLN A 16 8.70 -5.37 -8.87
C GLN A 16 9.28 -5.33 -7.46
N THR A 17 8.52 -5.73 -6.45
CA THR A 17 9.06 -5.84 -5.08
C THR A 17 10.10 -6.96 -5.00
N ARG A 18 9.90 -8.09 -5.68
CA ARG A 18 10.91 -9.16 -5.78
C ARG A 18 12.22 -8.67 -6.42
N LEU A 19 12.15 -7.89 -7.51
CA LEU A 19 13.33 -7.31 -8.15
C LEU A 19 14.05 -6.28 -7.26
N LEU A 20 13.30 -5.47 -6.53
CA LEU A 20 13.86 -4.55 -5.53
C LEU A 20 14.59 -5.32 -4.42
N ARG A 21 13.95 -6.38 -3.91
CA ARG A 21 14.50 -7.28 -2.89
C ARG A 21 15.84 -7.90 -3.31
N GLU A 22 15.93 -8.37 -4.54
CA GLU A 22 17.20 -8.87 -5.10
C GLU A 22 18.29 -7.81 -5.17
N SER A 23 17.91 -6.56 -5.44
CA SER A 23 18.85 -5.43 -5.53
C SER A 23 19.35 -4.96 -4.17
N VAL A 24 18.54 -5.07 -3.11
CA VAL A 24 18.94 -4.69 -1.74
C VAL A 24 19.67 -5.82 -1.02
N HIS A 25 19.46 -7.07 -1.42
CA HIS A 25 20.06 -8.22 -0.76
C HIS A 25 21.59 -8.21 -0.90
N GLY A 26 22.29 -8.02 0.24
CA GLY A 26 23.75 -7.98 0.29
C GLY A 26 24.38 -6.69 -0.25
N ALA A 27 23.56 -5.69 -0.59
CA ALA A 27 24.05 -4.38 -1.02
C ALA A 27 24.47 -3.51 0.19
N ASP A 28 25.32 -2.51 -0.07
CA ASP A 28 25.56 -1.44 0.89
C ASP A 28 24.34 -0.50 0.90
N LEU A 29 23.52 -0.60 1.94
CA LEU A 29 22.29 0.16 2.07
C LEU A 29 22.53 1.65 2.37
N SER A 30 23.76 2.07 2.69
CA SER A 30 24.10 3.46 2.96
C SER A 30 24.31 4.30 1.69
N VAL A 31 24.43 3.64 0.52
CA VAL A 31 24.60 4.30 -0.78
C VAL A 31 23.44 5.23 -1.07
N ARG A 32 23.74 6.42 -1.60
CA ARG A 32 22.73 7.43 -1.95
C ARG A 32 22.03 7.08 -3.25
N VAL A 33 20.72 7.28 -3.29
CA VAL A 33 19.91 7.07 -4.49
C VAL A 33 20.16 8.22 -5.48
N PRO A 34 20.61 7.97 -6.73
CA PRO A 34 21.00 9.04 -7.65
C PRO A 34 19.89 10.06 -7.97
N THR A 35 18.63 9.60 -8.04
CA THR A 35 17.47 10.47 -8.32
C THR A 35 16.92 11.15 -7.07
N CYS A 36 17.27 10.66 -5.89
CA CYS A 36 16.83 11.15 -4.58
C CYS A 36 18.06 11.24 -3.67
N PRO A 37 18.94 12.24 -3.89
CA PRO A 37 20.24 12.30 -3.25
C PRO A 37 20.16 12.53 -1.73
N ASP A 38 18.96 12.83 -1.21
CA ASP A 38 18.67 12.93 0.22
C ASP A 38 18.39 11.58 0.88
N TRP A 39 18.19 10.53 0.09
CA TRP A 39 17.84 9.18 0.55
C TRP A 39 18.99 8.20 0.34
N THR A 40 19.18 7.33 1.32
CA THR A 40 19.97 6.11 1.16
C THR A 40 19.13 5.01 0.49
N LEU A 41 19.77 3.95 0.01
CA LEU A 41 19.08 2.76 -0.49
C LEU A 41 18.19 2.15 0.61
N ARG A 42 18.62 2.22 1.87
CA ARG A 42 17.80 1.85 3.03
C ARG A 42 16.51 2.66 3.09
N ASP A 43 16.60 3.99 2.99
CA ASP A 43 15.45 4.88 3.10
C ASP A 43 14.43 4.60 1.98
N LEU A 44 14.91 4.36 0.77
CA LEU A 44 14.06 3.97 -0.36
C LEU A 44 13.35 2.65 -0.10
N ALA A 45 14.07 1.63 0.38
CA ALA A 45 13.48 0.32 0.69
C ALA A 45 12.43 0.42 1.80
N VAL A 46 12.73 1.14 2.88
CA VAL A 46 11.76 1.39 3.96
C VAL A 46 10.54 2.16 3.45
N HIS A 47 10.73 3.18 2.61
CA HIS A 47 9.63 3.93 2.05
C HIS A 47 8.69 3.05 1.20
N VAL A 48 9.25 2.18 0.35
CA VAL A 48 8.45 1.28 -0.50
C VAL A 48 7.69 0.26 0.34
N GLY A 49 8.33 -0.39 1.31
CA GLY A 49 7.65 -1.36 2.16
C GLY A 49 6.60 -0.73 3.09
N GLY A 50 6.86 0.49 3.59
CA GLY A 50 5.91 1.28 4.37
C GLY A 50 4.68 1.64 3.52
N SER A 51 4.91 2.06 2.28
CA SER A 51 3.86 2.36 1.30
C SER A 51 2.97 1.16 1.01
N HIS A 52 3.54 -0.05 0.89
CA HIS A 52 2.75 -1.27 0.72
C HIS A 52 1.81 -1.51 1.90
N ARG A 53 2.31 -1.35 3.14
CA ARG A 53 1.51 -1.52 4.36
C ARG A 53 0.44 -0.45 4.50
N TRP A 54 0.78 0.79 4.20
CA TRP A 54 -0.16 1.91 4.23
C TRP A 54 -1.30 1.70 3.23
N ALA A 55 -0.98 1.28 2.00
CA ALA A 55 -1.99 1.00 0.99
C ALA A 55 -2.88 -0.20 1.38
N ALA A 56 -2.27 -1.26 1.92
CA ALA A 56 -3.00 -2.43 2.40
C ALA A 56 -3.98 -2.05 3.53
N GLU A 57 -3.52 -1.23 4.48
CA GLU A 57 -4.31 -0.77 5.62
C GLU A 57 -5.45 0.16 5.19
N THR A 58 -5.17 1.11 4.29
CA THR A 58 -6.17 2.00 3.68
C THR A 58 -7.29 1.20 3.03
N VAL A 59 -6.96 0.18 2.23
CA VAL A 59 -7.94 -0.70 1.58
C VAL A 59 -8.71 -1.54 2.61
N ARG A 60 -8.02 -2.07 3.63
CA ARG A 60 -8.63 -2.87 4.71
C ARG A 60 -9.66 -2.07 5.50
N LEU A 61 -9.32 -0.84 5.86
CA LEU A 61 -10.19 0.08 6.60
C LEU A 61 -11.27 0.71 5.71
N ARG A 62 -11.08 0.69 4.38
CA ARG A 62 -11.87 1.48 3.42
C ARG A 62 -11.86 2.96 3.81
N ALA A 63 -10.69 3.44 4.22
CA ALA A 63 -10.54 4.80 4.71
C ALA A 63 -10.94 5.79 3.61
N ASP A 64 -11.74 6.78 4.01
CA ASP A 64 -12.14 7.90 3.16
C ASP A 64 -11.23 9.12 3.34
N GLN A 65 -10.37 9.08 4.37
CA GLN A 65 -9.32 10.04 4.67
C GLN A 65 -7.96 9.32 4.72
N GLU A 66 -6.88 10.10 4.70
CA GLU A 66 -5.52 9.59 4.83
C GLU A 66 -5.33 8.87 6.18
N VAL A 67 -4.71 7.68 6.14
CA VAL A 67 -4.28 6.96 7.33
C VAL A 67 -2.89 7.46 7.70
N ALA A 68 -2.70 7.89 8.95
CA ALA A 68 -1.40 8.38 9.40
C ALA A 68 -0.38 7.22 9.47
N ASP A 69 0.88 7.50 9.15
CA ASP A 69 1.96 6.50 9.12
C ASP A 69 2.12 5.78 10.47
N GLU A 70 1.95 6.51 11.58
CA GLU A 70 1.98 5.97 12.95
C GLU A 70 0.84 4.98 13.26
N ASP A 71 -0.28 5.09 12.55
CA ASP A 71 -1.43 4.19 12.72
C ASP A 71 -1.31 2.94 11.85
N VAL A 72 -0.34 2.89 10.92
CA VAL A 72 -0.11 1.75 10.05
C VAL A 72 0.82 0.73 10.72
N PRO A 73 0.36 -0.51 10.96
CA PRO A 73 1.18 -1.53 11.62
C PRO A 73 2.47 -1.82 10.84
N GLY A 74 3.61 -1.62 11.49
CA GLY A 74 4.93 -1.96 10.94
C GLY A 74 5.40 -1.05 9.80
N PHE A 75 4.84 0.15 9.66
CA PHE A 75 5.16 1.11 8.60
C PHE A 75 6.65 1.45 8.50
N PHE A 76 7.29 1.75 9.64
CA PHE A 76 8.69 2.20 9.69
C PHE A 76 9.74 1.11 9.46
N GLY A 77 9.30 -0.14 9.26
CA GLY A 77 10.19 -1.25 8.99
C GLY A 77 11.04 -1.70 10.19
N PRO A 78 11.95 -2.66 9.96
CA PRO A 78 12.84 -3.16 11.01
C PRO A 78 13.89 -2.12 11.38
N ALA A 79 14.30 -2.12 12.66
CA ALA A 79 15.36 -1.24 13.15
C ALA A 79 16.73 -1.60 12.56
N ALA A 80 16.99 -2.90 12.38
CA ALA A 80 18.20 -3.42 11.76
C ALA A 80 17.96 -3.74 10.28
N ASP A 81 19.03 -3.69 9.49
CA ASP A 81 18.99 -4.06 8.06
C ASP A 81 18.74 -5.56 7.87
N ALA A 82 19.14 -6.36 8.86
CA ALA A 82 18.78 -7.77 8.93
C ALA A 82 17.25 -7.92 8.99
N GLY A 83 16.67 -8.50 7.94
CA GLY A 83 15.23 -8.71 7.81
C GLY A 83 14.51 -7.68 6.93
N LEU A 84 15.19 -6.65 6.42
CA LEU A 84 14.59 -5.68 5.50
C LEU A 84 14.06 -6.35 4.21
N ASP A 85 14.80 -7.34 3.70
CA ASP A 85 14.39 -8.14 2.54
C ASP A 85 13.05 -8.87 2.78
N ALA A 86 12.93 -9.62 3.88
CA ALA A 86 11.72 -10.34 4.22
C ALA A 86 10.54 -9.38 4.45
N TRP A 87 10.79 -8.29 5.18
CA TRP A 87 9.79 -7.28 5.47
C TRP A 87 9.22 -6.60 4.22
N LEU A 88 10.05 -6.35 3.19
CA LEU A 88 9.59 -5.85 1.89
C LEU A 88 8.62 -6.83 1.22
N GLY A 89 8.98 -8.12 1.20
CA GLY A 89 8.16 -9.16 0.59
C GLY A 89 6.80 -9.29 1.27
N GLU A 90 6.80 -9.34 2.61
CA GLU A 90 5.57 -9.37 3.41
C GLU A 90 4.68 -8.15 3.16
N GLY A 91 5.25 -6.96 2.97
CA GLY A 91 4.50 -5.76 2.62
C GLY A 91 3.74 -5.93 1.30
N ALA A 92 4.42 -6.41 0.26
CA ALA A 92 3.81 -6.64 -1.04
C ALA A 92 2.70 -7.71 -0.98
N ASP A 93 2.90 -8.79 -0.21
CA ASP A 93 1.89 -9.83 -0.01
C ASP A 93 0.65 -9.32 0.74
N LEU A 94 0.81 -8.40 1.69
CA LEU A 94 -0.33 -7.77 2.36
C LEU A 94 -1.15 -6.90 1.40
N LEU A 95 -0.49 -6.15 0.53
CA LEU A 95 -1.14 -5.27 -0.43
C LEU A 95 -1.78 -6.04 -1.60
N ALA A 96 -1.06 -7.03 -2.13
CA ALA A 96 -1.39 -7.77 -3.34
C ALA A 96 -1.36 -9.28 -3.08
N PRO A 97 -2.24 -9.80 -2.20
CA PRO A 97 -2.23 -11.22 -1.84
C PRO A 97 -2.41 -12.09 -3.09
N PRO A 98 -1.68 -13.22 -3.21
CA PRO A 98 -1.80 -14.12 -4.35
C PRO A 98 -3.25 -14.49 -4.63
N CYS A 99 -3.62 -14.50 -5.92
CA CYS A 99 -4.99 -14.73 -6.36
C CYS A 99 -5.54 -16.07 -5.83
N GLY A 100 -6.49 -15.98 -4.90
CA GLY A 100 -7.20 -17.12 -4.30
C GLY A 100 -8.41 -16.73 -3.45
N ARG A 101 -8.63 -15.42 -3.24
CA ARG A 101 -9.82 -14.90 -2.56
C ARG A 101 -10.61 -14.04 -3.56
N PRO A 102 -11.85 -14.42 -3.92
CA PRO A 102 -12.67 -13.56 -4.75
C PRO A 102 -12.90 -12.23 -4.02
N ALA A 103 -12.68 -11.12 -4.70
CA ALA A 103 -13.14 -9.82 -4.22
C ALA A 103 -14.67 -9.94 -4.01
N PRO A 104 -15.24 -9.43 -2.91
CA PRO A 104 -16.69 -9.31 -2.84
C PRO A 104 -17.11 -8.37 -3.97
N THR A 105 -17.70 -8.95 -5.03
CA THR A 105 -18.24 -8.18 -6.13
C THR A 105 -19.17 -7.12 -5.56
N ARG A 106 -18.85 -5.85 -5.80
CA ARG A 106 -19.73 -4.73 -5.51
C ARG A 106 -21.03 -4.98 -6.29
N ARG A 107 -22.12 -5.37 -5.61
CA ARG A 107 -23.44 -5.06 -6.16
C ARG A 107 -23.62 -3.56 -5.94
N CYS A 108 -23.62 -2.78 -7.01
CA CYS A 108 -24.19 -1.43 -6.98
C CYS A 108 -25.69 -1.58 -6.73
N GLY A 109 -26.09 -1.74 -5.48
CA GLY A 109 -27.46 -1.49 -5.07
C GLY A 109 -27.76 0.00 -5.22
N PRO A 110 -29.00 0.39 -5.57
CA PRO A 110 -29.37 1.80 -5.57
C PRO A 110 -29.11 2.37 -4.18
N GLY A 111 -28.35 3.47 -4.11
CA GLY A 111 -28.10 4.19 -2.87
C GLY A 111 -29.42 4.62 -2.21
N PRO A 112 -29.43 4.85 -0.90
CA PRO A 112 -30.65 5.29 -0.21
C PRO A 112 -31.17 6.60 -0.82
N PRO A 113 -32.50 6.80 -0.92
CA PRO A 113 -33.05 8.04 -1.45
C PRO A 113 -32.57 9.22 -0.61
N ARG A 114 -32.11 10.27 -1.28
CA ARG A 114 -31.72 11.53 -0.63
C ARG A 114 -32.91 12.05 0.18
N GLY A 115 -32.72 12.21 1.49
CA GLY A 115 -33.73 12.75 2.39
C GLY A 115 -34.23 14.11 1.90
N THR A 116 -35.55 14.30 1.95
CA THR A 116 -36.21 15.56 1.64
C THR A 116 -35.78 16.66 2.62
N PRO A 117 -35.65 17.92 2.19
CA PRO A 117 -35.36 19.02 3.11
C PRO A 117 -36.52 19.19 4.10
N VAL A 118 -36.21 19.28 5.38
CA VAL A 118 -37.18 19.63 6.42
C VAL A 118 -37.50 21.12 6.30
N SER A 119 -38.72 21.45 5.87
CA SER A 119 -39.27 22.79 6.06
C SER A 119 -39.75 22.91 7.50
N GLY A 120 -39.04 23.70 8.32
CA GLY A 120 -39.52 24.09 9.64
C GLY A 120 -40.69 25.10 9.53
N PRO A 121 -41.67 25.10 10.44
CA PRO A 121 -42.74 26.07 10.40
C PRO A 121 -42.25 27.43 10.90
N ALA A 122 -42.68 28.49 10.21
CA ALA A 122 -42.68 29.84 10.73
C ALA A 122 -43.68 29.92 11.90
N GLY A 123 -43.22 30.42 13.04
CA GLY A 123 -44.01 30.76 14.22
C GLY A 123 -43.27 31.83 15.00
#